data_AF-A0A381RJY8-F1
#
_entry.id   AF-A0A381RJY8-F1
#
_cell.length_a   1.000
_cell.length_b   1.000
_cell.length_c   1.000
_cell.angle_alpha   90.00
_cell.angle_beta   90.00
_cell.angle_gamma   90.00
#
_symmetry.space_group_name_H-M   'P 1'
#
loop_
_entity.id
_entity.type
_entity.pdbx_description
1 polymer ?
#
loop_
_entity_poly.entity_id
_entity_poly.type
_entity_poly.pdbx_seq_one_letter_code
_entity_poly.pdbx_strand_id
1 'polypeptide(L)'
;MKIIKVFPDSLGETIGIQPGDRLLKINGKRVQDEIDYQFRMTEEVLTLDFEISGRMEKIEIEKEYDDDLGVEFEEMKIRSCANDCIFCFVDQNPPEMRKGMYFRDGDYRMSYLHGHYITMTNMGQNELNRVVEQRLSPLYISVHVTDIQQRQKLFLYKKDDGLLTKLEYLTNNGIELHTQIVLMPDLNDGEFLNKTLEDLYHYYPTVKSCTIVPVGLTGHRKGLMEIKSADKEYAKNLLNEITQMRNQFPGRKSPFVLYSDEWFILAEQPFPPLSDYGGLDLAENGVGQVRQFLTLFEEESANFPRALAFETNITLATGTLVYETFQKEVLPILNQIDNLTVTLLPIINKFYGESVTVTGLLTGTDIITQLASKNLGDAVWMSHRILNDEGTLTLDNLTLDDISNAIDCPLQLSNDSFLTLLNNLTHA
;
A
#
# COMPACT_ATOMS: atom_id res chain seq x y z
N MET A 1 -16.48 -22.07 5.25
CA MET A 1 -15.80 -21.65 4.02
C MET A 1 -16.05 -22.66 2.92
N LYS A 2 -16.28 -22.20 1.69
CA LYS A 2 -16.48 -23.10 0.54
C LYS A 2 -15.12 -23.47 -0.05
N ILE A 3 -14.95 -24.73 -0.39
CA ILE A 3 -13.73 -25.26 -1.00
C ILE A 3 -13.88 -25.17 -2.52
N ILE A 4 -12.90 -24.56 -3.19
CA ILE A 4 -12.90 -24.38 -4.66
C ILE A 4 -11.93 -25.32 -5.36
N LYS A 5 -10.91 -25.80 -4.63
CA LYS A 5 -9.93 -26.75 -5.15
C LYS A 5 -9.44 -27.65 -4.03
N VAL A 6 -9.08 -28.88 -4.39
CA VAL A 6 -8.39 -29.84 -3.53
C VAL A 6 -7.11 -30.23 -4.27
N PHE A 7 -5.97 -30.14 -3.60
CA PHE A 7 -4.68 -30.51 -4.18
C PHE A 7 -4.50 -32.03 -4.12
N PRO A 8 -3.84 -32.64 -5.13
CA PRO A 8 -3.53 -34.07 -5.10
C PRO A 8 -2.55 -34.38 -3.96
N ASP A 9 -2.58 -35.63 -3.49
CA ASP A 9 -1.72 -36.14 -2.40
C ASP A 9 -1.90 -35.36 -1.08
N SER A 10 -3.11 -34.85 -0.84
CA SER A 10 -3.45 -34.06 0.35
C SER A 10 -4.33 -34.81 1.36
N LEU A 11 -4.38 -34.31 2.60
CA LEU A 11 -5.34 -34.80 3.61
C LEU A 11 -6.79 -34.62 3.13
N GLY A 12 -7.09 -33.51 2.46
CA GLY A 12 -8.42 -33.24 1.93
C GLY A 12 -8.85 -34.28 0.88
N GLU A 13 -7.94 -34.70 0.00
CA GLU A 13 -8.20 -35.79 -0.95
C GLU A 13 -8.41 -37.13 -0.22
N THR A 14 -7.57 -37.44 0.77
CA THR A 14 -7.64 -38.68 1.56
C THR A 14 -8.98 -38.83 2.30
N ILE A 15 -9.51 -37.71 2.78
CA ILE A 15 -10.80 -37.63 3.49
C ILE A 15 -11.99 -37.62 2.51
N GLY A 16 -11.73 -37.48 1.20
CA GLY A 16 -12.75 -37.50 0.16
C GLY A 16 -13.48 -36.16 -0.03
N ILE A 17 -12.85 -35.05 0.37
CA ILE A 17 -13.38 -33.70 0.15
C ILE A 17 -13.39 -33.38 -1.35
N GLN A 18 -14.44 -32.71 -1.82
CA GLN A 18 -14.56 -32.29 -3.21
C GLN A 18 -14.74 -30.77 -3.34
N PRO A 19 -14.35 -30.18 -4.48
CA PRO A 19 -14.74 -28.81 -4.81
C PRO A 19 -16.25 -28.61 -4.70
N GLY A 20 -16.66 -27.59 -3.94
CA GLY A 20 -18.06 -27.31 -3.62
C GLY A 20 -18.45 -27.62 -2.16
N ASP A 21 -17.72 -28.50 -1.49
CA ASP A 21 -17.94 -28.80 -0.07
C ASP A 21 -17.58 -27.59 0.81
N ARG A 22 -18.10 -27.57 2.05
CA ARG A 22 -17.91 -26.43 2.96
C ARG A 22 -17.39 -26.87 4.31
N LEU A 23 -16.24 -26.33 4.71
CA LEU A 23 -15.76 -26.42 6.09
C LEU A 23 -16.56 -25.46 6.98
N LEU A 24 -17.22 -25.96 8.02
CA LEU A 24 -18.09 -25.16 8.89
C LEU A 24 -17.43 -24.84 10.22
N LYS A 25 -16.81 -25.84 10.85
CA LYS A 25 -16.17 -25.70 12.17
C LYS A 25 -14.89 -26.53 12.25
N ILE A 26 -13.97 -26.05 13.09
CA ILE A 26 -12.82 -26.81 13.58
C ILE A 26 -12.91 -26.77 15.11
N ASN A 27 -12.82 -27.94 15.75
CA ASN A 27 -12.90 -28.10 17.22
C ASN A 27 -14.14 -27.41 17.83
N GLY A 28 -15.28 -27.54 17.14
CA GLY A 28 -16.56 -26.97 17.56
C GLY A 28 -16.69 -25.45 17.41
N LYS A 29 -15.64 -24.74 16.96
CA LYS A 29 -15.67 -23.29 16.69
C LYS A 29 -15.83 -23.03 15.19
N ARG A 30 -16.66 -22.05 14.84
CA ARG A 30 -16.96 -21.69 13.44
C ARG A 30 -15.71 -21.20 12.71
N VAL A 31 -15.58 -21.57 11.43
CA VAL A 31 -14.56 -21.05 10.50
C VAL A 31 -15.20 -20.05 9.55
N GLN A 32 -14.89 -18.77 9.73
CA GLN A 32 -15.50 -17.68 8.95
C GLN A 32 -14.70 -17.32 7.70
N ASP A 33 -13.38 -17.34 7.81
CA ASP A 33 -12.43 -16.93 6.78
C ASP A 33 -11.10 -17.68 6.98
N GLU A 34 -10.14 -17.41 6.09
CA GLU A 34 -8.87 -18.13 6.04
C GLU A 34 -8.02 -17.91 7.29
N ILE A 35 -8.13 -16.76 7.95
CA ILE A 35 -7.43 -16.50 9.22
C ILE A 35 -7.98 -17.42 10.32
N ASP A 36 -9.31 -17.58 10.39
CA ASP A 36 -9.92 -18.55 11.32
C ASP A 36 -9.46 -19.98 11.01
N TYR A 37 -9.31 -20.33 9.73
CA TYR A 37 -8.85 -21.64 9.31
C TYR A 37 -7.41 -21.89 9.77
N GLN A 38 -6.47 -21.03 9.36
CA GLN A 38 -5.05 -21.13 9.67
C GLN A 38 -4.82 -21.16 11.18
N PHE A 39 -5.48 -20.29 11.94
CA PHE A 39 -5.36 -20.27 13.40
C PHE A 39 -5.77 -21.60 14.04
N ARG A 40 -6.85 -22.21 13.56
CA ARG A 40 -7.43 -23.43 14.13
C ARG A 40 -6.76 -24.71 13.64
N MET A 41 -6.08 -24.67 12.51
CA MET A 41 -5.37 -25.81 11.94
C MET A 41 -4.07 -26.14 12.69
N THR A 42 -3.67 -25.32 13.66
CA THR A 42 -2.43 -25.50 14.45
C THR A 42 -2.48 -26.61 15.50
N GLU A 43 -3.62 -27.27 15.72
CA GLU A 43 -3.70 -28.43 16.64
C GLU A 43 -3.47 -29.75 15.89
N GLU A 44 -2.84 -30.74 16.53
CA GLU A 44 -2.54 -32.05 15.91
C GLU A 44 -3.79 -32.94 15.78
N VAL A 45 -4.73 -32.82 16.73
CA VAL A 45 -6.00 -33.56 16.71
C VAL A 45 -7.14 -32.58 16.47
N LEU A 46 -7.81 -32.74 15.32
CA LEU A 46 -8.84 -31.82 14.86
C LEU A 46 -10.15 -32.54 14.63
N THR A 47 -11.24 -31.98 15.17
CA THR A 47 -12.61 -32.33 14.78
C THR A 47 -13.11 -31.32 13.75
N LEU A 48 -13.27 -31.78 12.52
CA LEU A 48 -13.74 -30.99 11.39
C LEU A 48 -15.23 -31.24 11.15
N ASP A 49 -16.03 -30.18 11.18
CA ASP A 49 -17.43 -30.23 10.76
C ASP A 49 -17.53 -29.72 9.32
N PHE A 50 -17.92 -30.60 8.39
CA PHE A 50 -18.15 -30.28 6.98
C PHE A 50 -19.63 -30.31 6.60
N GLU A 51 -19.98 -29.57 5.56
CA GLU A 51 -21.16 -29.82 4.74
C GLU A 51 -20.70 -30.41 3.41
N ILE A 52 -20.89 -31.72 3.24
CA ILE A 52 -20.53 -32.48 2.05
C ILE A 52 -21.82 -32.84 1.31
N SER A 53 -21.97 -32.36 0.07
CA SER A 53 -23.21 -32.58 -0.71
C SER A 53 -24.51 -32.24 0.06
N GLY A 54 -24.48 -31.21 0.92
CA GLY A 54 -25.61 -30.77 1.75
C GLY A 54 -25.88 -31.62 3.00
N ARG A 55 -25.00 -32.58 3.32
CA ARG A 55 -25.05 -33.37 4.57
C ARG A 55 -23.96 -32.92 5.52
N MET A 56 -24.30 -32.89 6.80
CA MET A 56 -23.37 -32.56 7.86
C MET A 56 -22.53 -33.80 8.19
N GLU A 57 -21.24 -33.71 7.96
CA GLU A 57 -20.28 -34.76 8.29
C GLU A 57 -19.31 -34.24 9.34
N LYS A 58 -18.94 -35.09 10.30
CA LYS A 58 -17.96 -34.78 11.32
C LYS A 58 -16.82 -35.78 11.21
N ILE A 59 -15.61 -35.27 11.04
CA ILE A 59 -14.43 -36.07 10.75
C ILE A 59 -13.36 -35.68 11.76
N GLU A 60 -12.83 -36.67 12.47
CA GLU A 60 -11.70 -36.49 13.36
C GLU A 60 -10.43 -36.88 12.61
N ILE A 61 -9.43 -36.00 12.64
CA ILE A 61 -8.13 -36.23 11.99
C ILE A 61 -7.02 -36.03 13.01
N GLU A 62 -5.97 -36.84 12.85
CA GLU A 62 -4.68 -36.68 13.52
C GLU A 62 -3.66 -36.37 12.44
N LYS A 63 -2.89 -35.29 12.62
CA LYS A 63 -1.94 -34.77 11.65
C LYS A 63 -0.68 -34.25 12.34
N GLU A 64 0.40 -34.07 11.59
CA GLU A 64 1.54 -33.31 12.12
C GLU A 64 1.20 -31.82 12.25
N TYR A 65 1.94 -31.11 13.10
CA TYR A 65 1.68 -29.69 13.38
C TYR A 65 1.63 -28.83 12.10
N ASP A 66 2.54 -29.07 11.17
CA ASP A 66 2.69 -28.32 9.92
C ASP A 66 1.80 -28.82 8.76
N ASP A 67 1.08 -29.93 8.96
CA ASP A 67 0.21 -30.49 7.92
C ASP A 67 -1.04 -29.62 7.71
N ASP A 68 -1.40 -29.42 6.44
CA ASP A 68 -2.59 -28.70 6.01
C ASP A 68 -3.58 -29.65 5.32
N LEU A 69 -4.86 -29.25 5.17
CA LEU A 69 -5.82 -30.03 4.39
C LEU A 69 -5.46 -30.08 2.91
N GLY A 70 -4.64 -29.16 2.39
CA GLY A 70 -4.33 -29.09 0.97
C GLY A 70 -5.59 -28.74 0.17
N VAL A 71 -6.31 -27.72 0.62
CA VAL A 71 -7.52 -27.20 -0.04
C VAL A 71 -7.39 -25.70 -0.28
N GLU A 72 -7.95 -25.24 -1.39
CA GLU A 72 -8.09 -23.82 -1.69
C GLU A 72 -9.53 -23.40 -1.38
N PHE A 73 -9.69 -22.33 -0.61
CA PHE A 73 -11.00 -21.80 -0.26
C PHE A 73 -11.43 -20.67 -1.19
N GLU A 74 -12.74 -20.47 -1.30
CA GLU A 74 -13.30 -19.25 -1.88
C GLU A 74 -12.80 -18.01 -1.12
N GLU A 75 -12.39 -16.98 -1.87
CA GLU A 75 -11.89 -15.73 -1.31
C GLU A 75 -12.81 -15.14 -0.25
N MET A 76 -12.22 -14.64 0.83
CA MET A 76 -13.01 -14.03 1.89
C MET A 76 -13.62 -12.72 1.42
N LYS A 77 -14.88 -12.50 1.80
CA LYS A 77 -15.55 -11.22 1.53
C LYS A 77 -14.97 -10.14 2.43
N ILE A 78 -14.39 -9.12 1.83
CA ILE A 78 -13.82 -7.96 2.52
C ILE A 78 -14.94 -6.99 2.90
N ARG A 79 -14.89 -6.45 4.12
CA ARG A 79 -15.85 -5.45 4.60
C ARG A 79 -15.44 -4.06 4.13
N SER A 80 -16.39 -3.30 3.59
CA SER A 80 -16.13 -1.90 3.22
C SER A 80 -16.12 -0.98 4.44
N CYS A 81 -15.27 0.05 4.39
CA CYS A 81 -15.33 1.19 5.28
C CYS A 81 -16.63 1.97 5.08
N ALA A 82 -17.20 2.48 6.18
CA ALA A 82 -18.47 3.20 6.19
C ALA A 82 -18.29 4.69 6.54
N ASN A 83 -17.06 5.19 6.60
CA ASN A 83 -16.80 6.59 6.91
C ASN A 83 -16.88 7.44 5.65
N ASP A 84 -17.40 8.66 5.79
CA ASP A 84 -17.46 9.68 4.75
C ASP A 84 -16.42 10.78 5.05
N CYS A 85 -15.17 10.39 5.31
CA CYS A 85 -14.12 11.32 5.68
C CYS A 85 -13.95 12.41 4.62
N ILE A 86 -13.78 13.67 5.03
CA ILE A 86 -13.63 14.81 4.10
C ILE A 86 -12.42 14.68 3.15
N PHE A 87 -11.45 13.85 3.55
CA PHE A 87 -10.20 13.56 2.85
C PHE A 87 -10.16 12.16 2.22
N CYS A 88 -11.28 11.40 2.22
CA CYS A 88 -11.31 10.06 1.65
C CYS A 88 -10.91 10.10 0.18
N PHE A 89 -9.80 9.44 -0.20
CA PHE A 89 -9.31 9.45 -1.58
C PHE A 89 -10.28 8.78 -2.55
N VAL A 90 -10.93 7.70 -2.12
CA VAL A 90 -11.91 6.93 -2.91
C VAL A 90 -13.12 7.79 -3.32
N ASP A 91 -13.55 8.71 -2.47
CA ASP A 91 -14.71 9.59 -2.73
C ASP A 91 -14.43 10.69 -3.75
N GLN A 92 -13.17 10.86 -4.10
CA GLN A 92 -12.68 11.81 -5.08
C GLN A 92 -12.22 11.09 -6.36
N ASN A 93 -12.50 9.79 -6.50
CA ASN A 93 -12.15 9.09 -7.73
C ASN A 93 -13.00 9.61 -8.90
N PRO A 94 -12.39 9.85 -10.08
CA PRO A 94 -13.13 10.08 -11.31
C PRO A 94 -14.08 8.91 -11.64
N PRO A 95 -15.13 9.13 -12.45
CA PRO A 95 -15.96 8.05 -12.96
C PRO A 95 -15.18 7.13 -13.93
N GLU A 96 -15.77 5.98 -14.28
CA GLU A 96 -15.27 5.04 -15.29
C GLU A 96 -13.96 4.31 -14.99
N MET A 97 -13.51 4.34 -13.72
CA MET A 97 -12.41 3.50 -13.27
C MET A 97 -12.82 2.04 -13.09
N ARG A 98 -11.82 1.16 -12.99
CA ARG A 98 -12.04 -0.23 -12.58
C ARG A 98 -12.75 -0.30 -11.23
N LYS A 99 -13.67 -1.27 -11.09
CA LYS A 99 -14.60 -1.38 -9.95
C LYS A 99 -13.92 -1.36 -8.58
N GLY A 100 -12.76 -2.00 -8.46
CA GLY A 100 -12.01 -2.08 -7.20
C GLY A 100 -11.61 -0.70 -6.65
N MET A 101 -11.48 0.32 -7.50
CA MET A 101 -11.10 1.66 -7.06
C MET A 101 -12.18 2.38 -6.27
N TYR A 102 -13.45 2.01 -6.45
CA TYR A 102 -14.55 2.58 -5.68
C TYR A 102 -14.80 1.83 -4.36
N PHE A 103 -14.02 0.79 -4.07
CA PHE A 103 -14.13 0.06 -2.82
C PHE A 103 -13.36 0.80 -1.72
N ARG A 104 -14.07 1.26 -0.69
CA ARG A 104 -13.43 1.80 0.51
C ARG A 104 -13.03 0.62 1.41
N ASP A 105 -11.74 0.34 1.53
CA ASP A 105 -11.28 -0.67 2.50
C ASP A 105 -11.34 -0.11 3.93
N GLY A 106 -11.77 -0.96 4.86
CA GLY A 106 -11.78 -0.70 6.30
C GLY A 106 -11.75 -1.99 7.11
N ASP A 107 -11.33 -3.10 6.51
CA ASP A 107 -11.31 -4.41 7.14
C ASP A 107 -9.99 -4.65 7.86
N TYR A 108 -10.04 -4.93 9.16
CA TYR A 108 -8.81 -5.15 9.94
C TYR A 108 -8.00 -6.36 9.48
N ARG A 109 -8.64 -7.31 8.78
CA ARG A 109 -7.94 -8.46 8.19
C ARG A 109 -7.00 -8.01 7.08
N MET A 110 -7.37 -6.99 6.31
CA MET A 110 -6.50 -6.40 5.27
C MET A 110 -5.37 -5.59 5.91
N SER A 111 -5.64 -4.96 7.05
CA SER A 111 -4.59 -4.33 7.84
C SER A 111 -3.52 -5.32 8.28
N TYR A 112 -3.93 -6.49 8.77
CA TYR A 112 -3.01 -7.55 9.18
C TYR A 112 -2.29 -8.21 7.99
N LEU A 113 -3.02 -8.56 6.93
CA LEU A 113 -2.47 -9.34 5.80
C LEU A 113 -1.64 -8.52 4.81
N HIS A 114 -2.02 -7.26 4.59
CA HIS A 114 -1.47 -6.42 3.51
C HIS A 114 -1.00 -5.05 3.99
N GLY A 115 -1.08 -4.77 5.29
CA GLY A 115 -0.64 -3.48 5.84
C GLY A 115 -1.55 -2.31 5.50
N HIS A 116 -2.81 -2.57 5.11
CA HIS A 116 -3.76 -1.51 4.78
C HIS A 116 -4.14 -0.70 6.02
N TYR A 117 -4.13 0.62 5.89
CA TYR A 117 -4.51 1.53 6.97
C TYR A 117 -6.02 1.54 7.19
N ILE A 118 -6.44 1.18 8.41
CA ILE A 118 -7.85 1.18 8.83
C ILE A 118 -8.11 2.22 9.90
N THR A 119 -9.31 2.79 9.94
CA THR A 119 -9.65 3.82 10.94
C THR A 119 -10.16 3.25 12.27
N MET A 120 -10.41 1.94 12.34
CA MET A 120 -11.07 1.21 13.42
C MET A 120 -12.49 1.70 13.78
N THR A 121 -13.11 2.58 13.01
CA THR A 121 -14.46 3.10 13.30
C THR A 121 -15.50 1.98 13.29
N ASN A 122 -15.35 1.01 12.39
CA ASN A 122 -16.22 -0.16 12.23
C ASN A 122 -15.81 -1.37 13.09
N MET A 123 -14.83 -1.22 14.00
CA MET A 123 -14.42 -2.31 14.89
C MET A 123 -15.16 -2.21 16.23
N GLY A 124 -16.06 -3.16 16.46
CA GLY A 124 -16.68 -3.36 17.76
C GLY A 124 -15.83 -4.23 18.68
N GLN A 125 -16.33 -4.49 19.89
CA GLN A 125 -15.61 -5.31 20.87
C GLN A 125 -15.34 -6.74 20.37
N ASN A 126 -16.23 -7.31 19.55
CA ASN A 126 -16.04 -8.66 19.02
C ASN A 126 -14.87 -8.73 18.04
N GLU A 127 -14.73 -7.74 17.14
CA GLU A 127 -13.57 -7.64 16.26
C GLU A 127 -12.28 -7.45 17.05
N LEU A 128 -12.28 -6.57 18.08
CA LEU A 128 -11.11 -6.35 18.94
C LEU A 128 -10.72 -7.62 19.71
N ASN A 129 -11.70 -8.32 20.30
CA ASN A 129 -11.46 -9.59 20.99
C ASN A 129 -10.87 -10.63 20.05
N ARG A 130 -11.34 -10.70 18.80
CA ARG A 130 -10.82 -11.63 17.80
C ARG A 130 -9.38 -11.31 17.44
N VAL A 131 -9.05 -10.03 17.20
CA VAL A 131 -7.67 -9.57 16.97
C VAL A 131 -6.75 -10.04 18.09
N VAL A 132 -7.20 -9.91 19.35
CA VAL A 132 -6.43 -10.34 20.53
C VAL A 132 -6.34 -11.87 20.65
N GLU A 133 -7.46 -12.60 20.52
CA GLU A 133 -7.49 -14.08 20.62
C GLU A 133 -6.56 -14.71 19.59
N GLN A 134 -6.52 -14.16 18.37
CA GLN A 134 -5.73 -14.67 17.26
C GLN A 134 -4.36 -13.98 17.12
N ARG A 135 -4.05 -13.01 17.99
CA ARG A 135 -2.81 -12.21 17.96
C ARG A 135 -2.50 -11.61 16.59
N LEU A 136 -3.51 -11.03 15.93
CA LEU A 136 -3.36 -10.42 14.61
C LEU A 136 -2.53 -9.14 14.73
N SER A 137 -1.24 -9.24 14.43
CA SER A 137 -0.25 -8.20 14.66
C SER A 137 0.86 -8.27 13.61
N PRO A 138 1.38 -7.13 13.10
CA PRO A 138 0.96 -5.76 13.41
C PRO A 138 -0.38 -5.36 12.76
N LEU A 139 -0.99 -4.27 13.24
CA LEU A 139 -2.09 -3.58 12.55
C LEU A 139 -1.69 -2.14 12.18
N TYR A 140 -2.26 -1.63 11.10
CA TYR A 140 -1.96 -0.33 10.51
C TYR A 140 -3.18 0.59 10.66
N ILE A 141 -3.07 1.60 11.51
CA ILE A 141 -4.19 2.40 12.00
C ILE A 141 -4.12 3.84 11.47
N SER A 142 -5.15 4.23 10.72
CA SER A 142 -5.34 5.57 10.19
C SER A 142 -5.94 6.48 11.27
N VAL A 143 -5.07 7.18 12.02
CA VAL A 143 -5.44 8.00 13.18
C VAL A 143 -5.87 9.40 12.77
N HIS A 144 -5.05 10.12 12.01
CA HIS A 144 -5.26 11.53 11.58
C HIS A 144 -5.35 12.58 12.69
N VAL A 145 -6.15 12.38 13.74
CA VAL A 145 -6.27 13.27 14.90
C VAL A 145 -6.92 12.52 16.07
N THR A 146 -6.45 12.77 17.29
CA THR A 146 -7.00 12.18 18.53
C THR A 146 -8.02 13.08 19.24
N ASP A 147 -8.00 14.38 18.95
CA ASP A 147 -9.02 15.28 19.47
C ASP A 147 -10.42 14.87 18.99
N ILE A 148 -11.33 14.61 19.93
CA ILE A 148 -12.65 14.03 19.64
C ILE A 148 -13.47 14.93 18.70
N GLN A 149 -13.49 16.24 18.94
CA GLN A 149 -14.32 17.15 18.16
C GLN A 149 -13.76 17.30 16.74
N GLN A 150 -12.44 17.44 16.64
CA GLN A 150 -11.79 17.53 15.34
C GLN A 150 -11.91 16.22 14.55
N ARG A 151 -11.76 15.07 15.22
CA ARG A 151 -11.96 13.74 14.62
C ARG A 151 -13.37 13.59 14.06
N GLN A 152 -14.39 13.91 14.84
CA GLN A 152 -15.80 13.87 14.39
C GLN A 152 -16.02 14.73 13.14
N LYS A 153 -15.41 15.93 13.10
CA LYS A 153 -15.48 16.84 11.95
C LYS A 153 -14.80 16.25 10.72
N LEU A 154 -13.60 15.69 10.85
CA LEU A 154 -12.85 15.14 9.71
C LEU A 154 -13.50 13.87 9.13
N PHE A 155 -14.10 13.05 9.99
CA PHE A 155 -14.75 11.79 9.61
C PHE A 155 -16.21 11.94 9.20
N LEU A 156 -16.78 13.15 9.33
CA LEU A 156 -18.22 13.42 9.26
C LEU A 156 -19.05 12.47 10.15
N TYR A 157 -18.46 12.06 11.28
CA TYR A 157 -19.02 11.07 12.17
C TYR A 157 -19.53 11.74 13.45
N LYS A 158 -20.80 11.51 13.79
CA LYS A 158 -21.49 12.26 14.86
C LYS A 158 -21.17 11.78 16.28
N LYS A 159 -20.48 10.66 16.42
CA LYS A 159 -20.20 10.02 17.71
C LYS A 159 -18.70 9.88 17.88
N ASP A 160 -18.25 9.82 19.13
CA ASP A 160 -16.91 9.36 19.43
C ASP A 160 -16.80 7.88 19.03
N ASP A 161 -15.78 7.55 18.25
CA ASP A 161 -15.49 6.18 17.81
C ASP A 161 -14.62 5.42 18.83
N GLY A 162 -14.22 6.07 19.92
CA GLY A 162 -13.47 5.49 21.02
C GLY A 162 -12.04 5.11 20.64
N LEU A 163 -11.42 5.83 19.68
CA LEU A 163 -10.09 5.52 19.15
C LEU A 163 -9.06 5.21 20.26
N LEU A 164 -8.89 6.12 21.22
CA LEU A 164 -7.87 5.97 22.28
C LEU A 164 -8.15 4.75 23.17
N THR A 165 -9.41 4.48 23.50
CA THR A 165 -9.80 3.27 24.26
C THR A 165 -9.51 1.99 23.48
N LYS A 166 -9.70 2.00 22.16
CA LYS A 166 -9.37 0.86 21.29
C LYS A 166 -7.85 0.65 21.21
N LEU A 167 -7.08 1.73 21.05
CA LEU A 167 -5.61 1.68 21.06
C LEU A 167 -5.10 1.14 22.40
N GLU A 168 -5.64 1.61 23.52
CA GLU A 168 -5.31 1.10 24.86
C GLU A 168 -5.62 -0.39 24.98
N TYR A 169 -6.82 -0.83 24.56
CA TYR A 169 -7.19 -2.24 24.60
C TYR A 169 -6.23 -3.12 23.78
N LEU A 170 -5.91 -2.72 22.55
CA LEU A 170 -5.01 -3.48 21.67
C LEU A 170 -3.58 -3.51 22.22
N THR A 171 -3.07 -2.36 22.67
CA THR A 171 -1.69 -2.26 23.16
C THR A 171 -1.50 -2.98 24.50
N ASN A 172 -2.47 -2.92 25.42
CA ASN A 172 -2.46 -3.70 26.67
C ASN A 172 -2.48 -5.21 26.44
N ASN A 173 -2.99 -5.66 25.29
CA ASN A 173 -2.98 -7.07 24.88
C ASN A 173 -1.80 -7.42 23.94
N GLY A 174 -0.82 -6.52 23.80
CA GLY A 174 0.41 -6.78 23.06
C GLY A 174 0.27 -6.79 21.54
N ILE A 175 -0.81 -6.22 20.99
CA ILE A 175 -0.97 -6.06 19.54
C ILE A 175 -0.15 -4.86 19.10
N GLU A 176 0.91 -5.11 18.33
CA GLU A 176 1.76 -4.06 17.77
C GLU A 176 1.02 -3.25 16.71
N LEU A 177 1.22 -1.93 16.70
CA LEU A 177 0.50 -1.01 15.83
C LEU A 177 1.46 -0.07 15.09
N HIS A 178 1.20 0.13 13.80
CA HIS A 178 1.72 1.25 13.03
C HIS A 178 0.59 2.26 12.83
N THR A 179 0.85 3.55 13.07
CA THR A 179 -0.18 4.59 12.94
C THR A 179 0.14 5.52 11.79
N GLN A 180 -0.89 6.16 11.22
CA GLN A 180 -0.72 7.16 10.17
C GLN A 180 -1.57 8.40 10.45
N ILE A 181 -1.00 9.54 10.09
CA ILE A 181 -1.64 10.85 10.01
C ILE A 181 -1.53 11.31 8.56
N VAL A 182 -2.67 11.33 7.87
CA VAL A 182 -2.82 12.15 6.66
C VAL A 182 -2.96 13.60 7.14
N LEU A 183 -1.93 14.41 6.89
CA LEU A 183 -1.82 15.78 7.37
C LEU A 183 -2.50 16.73 6.38
N MET A 184 -3.41 17.53 6.91
CA MET A 184 -4.19 18.55 6.20
C MET A 184 -3.90 19.90 6.86
N PRO A 185 -3.23 20.81 6.15
CA PRO A 185 -2.98 22.17 6.63
C PRO A 185 -4.24 22.85 7.19
N ASP A 186 -4.09 23.54 8.33
CA ASP A 186 -5.14 24.21 9.11
C ASP A 186 -6.22 23.33 9.75
N LEU A 187 -6.17 22.00 9.56
CA LEU A 187 -7.21 21.07 10.03
C LEU A 187 -6.70 20.12 11.11
N ASN A 188 -5.55 19.48 10.93
CA ASN A 188 -4.99 18.56 11.92
C ASN A 188 -3.48 18.71 12.09
N ASP A 189 -2.96 19.91 11.79
CA ASP A 189 -1.57 20.31 12.00
C ASP A 189 -1.39 21.12 13.28
N GLY A 190 -0.18 21.66 13.49
CA GLY A 190 0.17 22.48 14.64
C GLY A 190 -0.11 21.80 15.98
N GLU A 191 -0.93 22.44 16.83
CA GLU A 191 -1.30 21.92 18.14
C GLU A 191 -2.03 20.56 18.07
N PHE A 192 -2.86 20.34 17.04
CA PHE A 192 -3.54 19.06 16.86
C PHE A 192 -2.57 17.94 16.53
N LEU A 193 -1.57 18.21 15.68
CA LEU A 193 -0.53 17.24 15.35
C LEU A 193 0.28 16.89 16.59
N ASN A 194 0.76 17.90 17.34
CA ASN A 194 1.55 17.68 18.55
C ASN A 194 0.78 16.88 19.60
N LYS A 195 -0.48 17.24 19.87
CA LYS A 195 -1.36 16.49 20.77
C LYS A 195 -1.55 15.05 20.31
N THR A 196 -1.79 14.85 19.01
CA THR A 196 -1.98 13.52 18.43
C THR A 196 -0.72 12.67 18.59
N LEU A 197 0.46 13.22 18.35
CA LEU A 197 1.73 12.53 18.56
C LEU A 197 1.96 12.20 20.03
N GLU A 198 1.65 13.10 20.96
CA GLU A 198 1.74 12.85 22.41
C GLU A 198 0.82 11.71 22.86
N ASP A 199 -0.45 11.74 22.45
CA ASP A 199 -1.45 10.72 22.75
C ASP A 199 -1.02 9.35 22.20
N LEU A 200 -0.48 9.29 20.97
CA LEU A 200 0.00 8.04 20.37
C LEU A 200 1.29 7.53 21.01
N TYR A 201 2.22 8.43 21.33
CA TYR A 201 3.50 8.08 21.94
C TYR A 201 3.33 7.55 23.37
N HIS A 202 2.22 7.87 24.05
CA HIS A 202 1.86 7.24 25.33
C HIS A 202 1.84 5.70 25.26
N TYR A 203 1.50 5.13 24.10
CA TYR A 203 1.43 3.70 23.87
C TYR A 203 2.71 3.09 23.27
N TYR A 204 3.78 3.89 23.13
CA TYR A 204 5.09 3.40 22.71
C TYR A 204 5.69 2.47 23.79
N PRO A 205 6.30 1.31 23.44
CA PRO A 205 6.72 0.87 22.11
C PRO A 205 5.74 -0.02 21.35
N THR A 206 4.54 -0.27 21.88
CA THR A 206 3.56 -1.15 21.23
C THR A 206 2.92 -0.46 20.02
N VAL A 207 2.65 0.84 20.11
CA VAL A 207 2.58 1.69 18.91
C VAL A 207 4.02 1.92 18.46
N LYS A 208 4.41 1.26 17.37
CA LYS A 208 5.79 1.23 16.86
C LYS A 208 6.17 2.51 16.15
N SER A 209 5.27 3.06 15.34
CA SER A 209 5.53 4.26 14.55
C SER A 209 4.26 5.07 14.28
N CYS A 210 4.49 6.32 13.91
CA CYS A 210 3.50 7.25 13.39
C CYS A 210 4.02 7.86 12.08
N THR A 211 3.42 7.44 10.97
CA THR A 211 3.73 7.94 9.63
C THR A 211 2.91 9.18 9.34
N ILE A 212 3.56 10.26 8.88
CA ILE A 212 2.92 11.50 8.47
C ILE A 212 3.04 11.62 6.94
N VAL A 213 1.90 11.72 6.27
CA VAL A 213 1.80 11.86 4.81
C VAL A 213 0.98 13.10 4.46
N PRO A 214 1.26 13.81 3.37
CA PRO A 214 0.41 14.90 2.94
C PRO A 214 -0.95 14.38 2.45
N VAL A 215 -1.97 15.22 2.51
CA VAL A 215 -3.29 14.88 1.95
C VAL A 215 -3.26 14.80 0.42
N GLY A 216 -3.67 13.66 -0.12
CA GLY A 216 -3.90 13.48 -1.55
C GLY A 216 -5.27 14.03 -1.96
N LEU A 217 -5.27 15.05 -2.83
CA LEU A 217 -6.48 15.68 -3.35
C LEU A 217 -6.54 15.55 -4.87
N THR A 218 -7.66 15.06 -5.39
CA THR A 218 -7.90 14.95 -6.83
C THR A 218 -8.61 16.21 -7.37
N GLY A 219 -8.67 16.36 -8.69
CA GLY A 219 -9.50 17.36 -9.36
C GLY A 219 -11.02 17.09 -9.26
N HIS A 220 -11.43 15.92 -8.76
CA HIS A 220 -12.83 15.46 -8.75
C HIS A 220 -13.49 15.63 -7.38
N ARG A 221 -13.24 16.75 -6.70
CA ARG A 221 -13.76 17.05 -5.35
C ARG A 221 -15.03 17.90 -5.33
N LYS A 222 -15.79 17.96 -6.42
CA LYS A 222 -16.98 18.82 -6.52
C LYS A 222 -18.02 18.41 -5.48
N GLY A 223 -18.38 19.33 -4.59
CA GLY A 223 -19.36 19.09 -3.52
C GLY A 223 -18.77 18.56 -2.22
N LEU A 224 -17.45 18.33 -2.16
CA LEU A 224 -16.73 18.03 -0.92
C LEU A 224 -16.23 19.31 -0.24
N MET A 225 -15.85 19.18 1.04
CA MET A 225 -15.22 20.27 1.77
C MET A 225 -13.90 20.68 1.10
N GLU A 226 -13.65 21.98 1.02
CA GLU A 226 -12.37 22.52 0.55
C GLU A 226 -11.28 22.23 1.60
N ILE A 227 -10.19 21.63 1.14
CA ILE A 227 -9.02 21.27 1.93
C ILE A 227 -7.81 21.85 1.21
N LYS A 228 -6.91 22.47 1.97
CA LYS A 228 -5.65 22.96 1.42
C LYS A 228 -4.68 21.81 1.22
N SER A 229 -4.00 21.77 0.09
CA SER A 229 -2.84 20.89 -0.10
C SER A 229 -1.62 21.46 0.60
N ALA A 230 -0.69 20.59 0.99
CA ALA A 230 0.64 21.04 1.40
C ALA A 230 1.40 21.58 0.19
N ASP A 231 1.89 22.81 0.28
CA ASP A 231 2.78 23.39 -0.72
C ASP A 231 4.25 23.24 -0.31
N LYS A 232 5.15 23.73 -1.17
CA LYS A 232 6.60 23.70 -0.95
C LYS A 232 7.04 24.45 0.31
N GLU A 233 6.41 25.58 0.64
CA GLU A 233 6.78 26.35 1.83
C GLU A 233 6.33 25.63 3.10
N TYR A 234 5.11 25.10 3.08
CA TYR A 234 4.57 24.27 4.15
C TYR A 234 5.44 23.04 4.41
N ALA A 235 5.80 22.29 3.35
CA ALA A 235 6.65 21.12 3.46
C ALA A 235 8.03 21.45 4.06
N LYS A 236 8.64 22.57 3.66
CA LYS A 236 9.91 23.04 4.24
C LYS A 236 9.78 23.38 5.72
N ASN A 237 8.73 24.09 6.10
CA ASN A 237 8.49 24.47 7.49
C ASN A 237 8.27 23.23 8.37
N LEU A 238 7.46 22.28 7.90
CA LEU A 238 7.22 21.01 8.58
C LEU A 238 8.51 20.19 8.75
N LEU A 239 9.34 20.07 7.71
CA LEU A 239 10.60 19.34 7.79
C LEU A 239 11.64 20.05 8.66
N ASN A 240 11.61 21.37 8.80
CA ASN A 240 12.49 22.07 9.75
C ASN A 240 12.19 21.68 11.21
N GLU A 241 10.97 21.27 11.51
CA GLU A 241 10.55 20.83 12.84
C GLU A 241 10.82 19.35 13.12
N ILE A 242 11.24 18.57 12.11
CA ILE A 242 11.44 17.10 12.24
C ILE A 242 12.39 16.72 13.36
N THR A 243 13.47 17.48 13.54
CA THR A 243 14.49 17.21 14.57
C THR A 243 13.91 17.42 15.96
N GLN A 244 13.13 18.49 16.14
CA GLN A 244 12.44 18.75 17.40
C GLN A 244 11.42 17.66 17.71
N MET A 245 10.59 17.27 16.73
CA MET A 245 9.61 16.20 16.90
C MET A 245 10.26 14.86 17.23
N ARG A 246 11.34 14.48 16.55
CA ARG A 246 12.07 13.23 16.85
C ARG A 246 12.75 13.25 18.22
N ASN A 247 13.17 14.42 18.71
CA ASN A 247 13.70 14.56 20.07
C ASN A 247 12.59 14.45 21.12
N GLN A 248 11.39 14.97 20.83
CA GLN A 248 10.24 14.87 21.73
C GLN A 248 9.64 13.46 21.77
N PHE A 249 9.65 12.76 20.63
CA PHE A 249 9.09 11.42 20.46
C PHE A 249 10.18 10.45 19.94
N PRO A 250 11.20 10.12 20.76
CA PRO A 250 12.32 9.32 20.31
C PRO A 250 11.95 7.84 20.12
N GLY A 251 12.47 7.25 19.05
CA GLY A 251 12.42 5.81 18.84
C GLY A 251 13.60 5.07 19.46
N ARG A 252 13.49 3.74 19.64
CA ARG A 252 14.58 2.88 20.17
C ARG A 252 15.36 2.21 19.05
N LYS A 253 14.69 1.42 18.22
CA LYS A 253 15.31 0.69 17.09
C LYS A 253 15.19 1.45 15.78
N SER A 254 14.07 2.15 15.62
CA SER A 254 13.71 2.96 14.46
C SER A 254 13.03 4.23 14.96
N PRO A 255 13.04 5.35 14.23
CA PRO A 255 12.32 6.55 14.61
C PRO A 255 10.83 6.26 14.82
N PHE A 256 10.21 6.89 15.83
CA PHE A 256 8.77 6.79 16.03
C PHE A 256 8.01 7.60 14.97
N VAL A 257 8.42 8.85 14.74
CA VAL A 257 7.80 9.73 13.73
C VAL A 257 8.52 9.55 12.38
N LEU A 258 7.75 9.17 11.37
CA LEU A 258 8.20 8.91 10.01
C LEU A 258 7.50 9.86 9.05
N TYR A 259 8.21 10.36 8.05
CA TYR A 259 7.65 11.18 6.97
C TYR A 259 7.73 10.39 5.66
N SER A 260 6.67 10.46 4.85
CA SER A 260 6.72 9.95 3.48
C SER A 260 7.76 10.70 2.64
N ASP A 261 8.21 10.05 1.56
CA ASP A 261 9.15 10.62 0.59
C ASP A 261 8.63 11.90 -0.06
N GLU A 262 7.31 12.00 -0.22
CA GLU A 262 6.64 13.14 -0.83
C GLU A 262 6.97 14.46 -0.12
N TRP A 263 7.13 14.46 1.21
CA TRP A 263 7.52 15.66 1.95
C TRP A 263 8.88 16.21 1.53
N PHE A 264 9.86 15.32 1.33
CA PHE A 264 11.22 15.70 0.94
C PHE A 264 11.25 16.18 -0.51
N ILE A 265 10.48 15.54 -1.39
CA ILE A 265 10.31 15.95 -2.78
C ILE A 265 9.66 17.34 -2.86
N LEU A 266 8.52 17.55 -2.18
CA LEU A 266 7.81 18.84 -2.14
C LEU A 266 8.68 19.96 -1.59
N ALA A 267 9.47 19.67 -0.54
CA ALA A 267 10.37 20.63 0.06
C ALA A 267 11.65 20.88 -0.75
N GLU A 268 11.90 20.10 -1.80
CA GLU A 268 13.18 20.03 -2.54
C GLU A 268 14.38 19.86 -1.60
N GLN A 269 14.25 18.94 -0.64
CA GLN A 269 15.32 18.58 0.29
C GLN A 269 15.86 17.18 -0.02
N PRO A 270 17.14 16.89 0.30
CA PRO A 270 17.68 15.55 0.17
C PRO A 270 16.90 14.54 1.02
N PHE A 271 16.73 13.33 0.49
CA PHE A 271 16.18 12.23 1.27
C PHE A 271 17.10 11.88 2.44
N PRO A 272 16.55 11.62 3.65
CA PRO A 272 17.34 11.12 4.76
C PRO A 272 17.84 9.69 4.48
N PRO A 273 18.82 9.18 5.25
CA PRO A 273 19.29 7.80 5.10
C PRO A 273 18.17 6.78 5.37
N LEU A 274 18.28 5.56 4.85
CA LEU A 274 17.27 4.50 5.02
C LEU A 274 16.90 4.22 6.49
N SER A 275 17.87 4.36 7.41
CA SER A 275 17.63 4.21 8.86
C SER A 275 16.56 5.15 9.41
N ASP A 276 16.34 6.29 8.77
CA ASP A 276 15.38 7.30 9.20
C ASP A 276 13.94 6.97 8.81
N TYR A 277 13.75 5.96 7.95
CA TYR A 277 12.45 5.45 7.51
C TYR A 277 12.01 4.22 8.31
N GLY A 278 12.90 3.65 9.12
CA GLY A 278 12.60 2.46 9.92
C GLY A 278 12.72 1.16 9.12
N GLY A 279 11.75 0.26 9.29
CA GLY A 279 11.71 -1.03 8.60
C GLY A 279 11.08 -0.93 7.20
N LEU A 280 11.20 -2.01 6.40
CA LEU A 280 10.65 -2.07 5.05
C LEU A 280 9.11 -2.18 5.01
N ASP A 281 8.48 -2.49 6.14
CA ASP A 281 7.04 -2.75 6.28
C ASP A 281 6.14 -1.56 5.89
N LEU A 282 6.72 -0.37 5.65
CA LEU A 282 6.02 0.87 5.32
C LEU A 282 6.36 1.42 3.92
N ALA A 283 7.26 0.76 3.17
CA ALA A 283 7.70 1.24 1.86
C ALA A 283 6.55 1.37 0.86
N GLU A 284 5.64 0.39 0.82
CA GLU A 284 4.45 0.41 -0.04
C GLU A 284 3.45 1.53 0.34
N ASN A 285 3.60 2.15 1.52
CA ASN A 285 2.83 3.31 1.96
C ASN A 285 3.57 4.65 1.72
N GLY A 286 4.58 4.66 0.85
CA GLY A 286 5.32 5.86 0.44
C GLY A 286 6.38 6.32 1.44
N VAL A 287 6.79 5.46 2.38
CA VAL A 287 7.81 5.77 3.40
C VAL A 287 9.12 5.09 3.03
N GLY A 288 10.03 5.85 2.41
CA GLY A 288 11.36 5.38 2.03
C GLY A 288 11.41 4.60 0.72
N GLN A 289 10.31 4.54 -0.04
CA GLN A 289 10.23 3.90 -1.36
C GLN A 289 11.22 4.52 -2.34
N VAL A 290 11.23 5.84 -2.47
CA VAL A 290 12.13 6.55 -3.38
C VAL A 290 13.58 6.45 -2.90
N ARG A 291 13.81 6.57 -1.59
CA ARG A 291 15.16 6.41 -1.02
C ARG A 291 15.70 4.99 -1.23
N GLN A 292 14.86 3.97 -1.09
CA GLN A 292 15.21 2.58 -1.31
C GLN A 292 15.54 2.33 -2.79
N PHE A 293 14.69 2.82 -3.69
CA PHE A 293 14.96 2.78 -5.14
C PHE A 293 16.31 3.43 -5.48
N LEU A 294 16.58 4.64 -4.99
CA LEU A 294 17.85 5.32 -5.24
C LEU A 294 19.05 4.56 -4.67
N THR A 295 18.90 3.97 -3.48
CA THR A 295 19.97 3.15 -2.87
C THR A 295 20.26 1.91 -3.73
N LEU A 296 19.22 1.20 -4.18
CA LEU A 296 19.38 0.06 -5.09
C LEU A 296 20.02 0.49 -6.40
N PHE A 297 19.58 1.61 -6.98
CA PHE A 297 20.14 2.16 -8.22
C PHE A 297 21.63 2.51 -8.08
N GLU A 298 22.02 3.16 -6.97
CA GLU A 298 23.41 3.46 -6.65
C GLU A 298 24.26 2.18 -6.56
N GLU A 299 23.77 1.14 -5.86
CA GLU A 299 24.43 -0.16 -5.76
C GLU A 299 24.56 -0.88 -7.10
N GLU A 300 23.50 -0.88 -7.90
CA GLU A 300 23.45 -1.49 -9.23
C GLU A 300 24.36 -0.78 -10.24
N SER A 301 24.52 0.54 -10.10
CA SER A 301 25.30 1.36 -11.04
C SER A 301 26.76 0.92 -11.16
N ALA A 302 27.31 0.30 -10.12
CA ALA A 302 28.66 -0.28 -10.13
C ALA A 302 28.80 -1.46 -11.12
N ASN A 303 27.69 -2.09 -11.49
CA ASN A 303 27.62 -3.24 -12.39
C ASN A 303 27.03 -2.89 -13.77
N PHE A 304 26.73 -1.61 -14.03
CA PHE A 304 26.23 -1.21 -15.35
C PHE A 304 27.30 -1.42 -16.43
N PRO A 305 26.90 -1.86 -17.64
CA PRO A 305 27.82 -1.97 -18.75
C PRO A 305 28.36 -0.59 -19.11
N ARG A 306 29.63 -0.52 -19.54
CA ARG A 306 30.20 0.73 -20.05
C ARG A 306 29.58 1.15 -21.39
N ALA A 307 29.13 0.17 -22.17
CA ALA A 307 28.56 0.37 -23.49
C ALA A 307 27.51 -0.72 -23.79
N LEU A 308 26.46 -0.37 -24.51
CA LEU A 308 25.57 -1.35 -25.14
C LEU A 308 26.16 -1.82 -26.49
N ALA A 309 25.77 -3.02 -26.92
CA ALA A 309 26.27 -3.61 -28.17
C ALA A 309 25.81 -2.84 -29.43
N PHE A 310 24.66 -2.17 -29.35
CA PHE A 310 24.03 -1.40 -30.43
C PHE A 310 23.53 -0.06 -29.90
N GLU A 311 23.44 0.95 -30.77
CA GLU A 311 22.77 2.22 -30.45
C GLU A 311 21.33 1.94 -30.06
N THR A 312 20.99 2.27 -28.81
CA THR A 312 19.69 2.03 -28.20
C THR A 312 19.14 3.36 -27.68
N ASN A 313 17.95 3.74 -28.12
CA ASN A 313 17.26 4.95 -27.73
C ASN A 313 16.01 4.56 -26.95
N ILE A 314 15.93 4.85 -25.66
CA ILE A 314 14.75 4.53 -24.85
C ILE A 314 14.12 5.78 -24.27
N THR A 315 12.83 5.68 -23.98
CA THR A 315 12.10 6.69 -23.21
C THR A 315 11.78 6.14 -21.83
N LEU A 316 12.18 6.85 -20.78
CA LEU A 316 11.67 6.66 -19.41
C LEU A 316 10.47 7.58 -19.20
N ALA A 317 9.32 7.02 -18.80
CA ALA A 317 8.14 7.81 -18.46
C ALA A 317 7.77 7.64 -16.98
N THR A 318 7.52 8.75 -16.28
CA THR A 318 7.19 8.77 -14.85
C THR A 318 6.06 9.74 -14.55
N GLY A 319 5.44 9.62 -13.37
CA GLY A 319 4.65 10.72 -12.80
C GLY A 319 5.51 11.96 -12.52
N THR A 320 4.86 13.10 -12.37
CA THR A 320 5.53 14.40 -12.16
C THR A 320 6.25 14.49 -10.81
N LEU A 321 5.83 13.73 -9.79
CA LEU A 321 6.42 13.78 -8.45
C LEU A 321 7.91 13.43 -8.47
N VAL A 322 8.27 12.32 -9.12
CA VAL A 322 9.65 11.80 -9.13
C VAL A 322 10.47 12.27 -10.32
N TYR A 323 9.87 13.01 -11.26
CA TYR A 323 10.53 13.46 -12.49
C TYR A 323 11.86 14.19 -12.22
N GLU A 324 11.84 15.19 -11.34
CA GLU A 324 13.06 15.94 -10.97
C GLU A 324 14.09 15.07 -10.25
N THR A 325 13.64 14.07 -9.50
CA THR A 325 14.54 13.11 -8.83
C THR A 325 15.25 12.25 -9.87
N PHE A 326 14.53 11.72 -10.86
CA PHE A 326 15.11 10.96 -11.96
C PHE A 326 16.07 11.82 -12.80
N GLN A 327 15.71 13.08 -13.04
CA GLN A 327 16.57 13.98 -13.81
C GLN A 327 17.90 14.30 -13.12
N LYS A 328 17.92 14.36 -11.78
CA LYS A 328 19.12 14.69 -10.99
C LYS A 328 19.95 13.46 -10.62
N GLU A 329 19.30 12.36 -10.24
CA GLU A 329 19.99 11.21 -9.64
C GLU A 329 20.15 10.04 -10.63
N VAL A 330 19.20 9.84 -11.56
CA VAL A 330 19.17 8.66 -12.44
C VAL A 330 19.81 8.94 -13.80
N LEU A 331 19.35 9.99 -14.50
CA LEU A 331 19.81 10.29 -15.85
C LEU A 331 21.32 10.53 -15.97
N PRO A 332 22.01 11.25 -15.05
CA PRO A 332 23.45 11.46 -15.19
C PRO A 332 24.28 10.18 -15.14
N ILE A 333 23.78 9.13 -14.49
CA ILE A 333 24.44 7.82 -14.44
C ILE A 333 24.17 7.05 -15.72
N LEU A 334 22.92 7.01 -16.19
CA LEU A 334 22.57 6.31 -17.44
C LEU A 334 23.26 6.92 -18.67
N ASN A 335 23.44 8.24 -18.70
CA ASN A 335 24.11 8.95 -19.79
C ASN A 335 25.63 8.68 -19.88
N GLN A 336 26.21 7.94 -18.93
CA GLN A 336 27.61 7.49 -18.99
C GLN A 336 27.77 6.18 -19.76
N ILE A 337 26.67 5.51 -20.11
CA ILE A 337 26.67 4.25 -20.86
C ILE A 337 26.74 4.58 -22.36
N ASP A 338 27.83 4.20 -23.01
CA ASP A 338 27.98 4.39 -24.46
C ASP A 338 26.90 3.61 -25.22
N ASN A 339 26.45 4.16 -26.34
CA ASN A 339 25.36 3.61 -27.18
C ASN A 339 23.98 3.56 -26.49
N LEU A 340 23.80 4.19 -25.33
CA LEU A 340 22.48 4.37 -24.71
C LEU A 340 22.08 5.85 -24.73
N THR A 341 20.95 6.15 -25.35
CA THR A 341 20.30 7.46 -25.24
C THR A 341 19.00 7.32 -24.47
N VAL A 342 18.84 8.08 -23.40
CA VAL A 342 17.64 8.06 -22.55
C VAL A 342 16.92 9.38 -22.62
N THR A 343 15.64 9.35 -23.02
CA THR A 343 14.74 10.50 -22.92
C THR A 343 13.83 10.32 -21.72
N LEU A 344 13.83 11.27 -20.77
CA LEU A 344 12.89 11.25 -19.64
C LEU A 344 11.69 12.13 -19.96
N LEU A 345 10.47 11.59 -19.80
CA LEU A 345 9.22 12.31 -20.01
C LEU A 345 8.33 12.24 -18.76
N PRO A 346 7.82 13.38 -18.26
CA PRO A 346 6.79 13.38 -17.24
C PRO A 346 5.42 13.15 -17.89
N ILE A 347 4.60 12.31 -17.26
CA ILE A 347 3.19 12.15 -17.60
C ILE A 347 2.36 12.95 -16.59
N ILE A 348 1.60 13.92 -17.08
CA ILE A 348 0.69 14.73 -16.28
C ILE A 348 -0.62 13.95 -16.11
N ASN A 349 -1.09 13.77 -14.88
CA ASN A 349 -2.34 13.09 -14.62
C ASN A 349 -3.53 14.02 -14.88
N LYS A 350 -4.13 13.96 -16.06
CA LYS A 350 -5.33 14.76 -16.37
C LYS A 350 -6.59 14.03 -15.97
N PHE A 351 -6.53 12.69 -15.91
CA PHE A 351 -7.67 11.86 -15.54
C PHE A 351 -8.10 12.09 -14.09
N TYR A 352 -7.17 12.07 -13.14
CA TYR A 352 -7.43 12.44 -11.75
C TYR A 352 -7.36 13.94 -11.49
N GLY A 353 -6.64 14.69 -12.32
CA GLY A 353 -6.29 16.09 -12.11
C GLY A 353 -4.83 16.26 -11.72
N GLU A 354 -4.23 17.37 -12.13
CA GLU A 354 -2.77 17.56 -12.13
C GLU A 354 -2.12 17.58 -10.74
N SER A 355 -2.94 17.70 -9.68
CA SER A 355 -2.50 17.57 -8.28
C SER A 355 -2.13 16.14 -7.88
N VAL A 356 -2.55 15.13 -8.65
CA VAL A 356 -2.15 13.73 -8.44
C VAL A 356 -0.91 13.44 -9.26
N THR A 357 0.24 13.34 -8.60
CA THR A 357 1.56 13.41 -9.24
C THR A 357 2.34 12.10 -9.24
N VAL A 358 1.87 11.09 -8.51
CA VAL A 358 2.54 9.78 -8.37
C VAL A 358 2.37 8.90 -9.62
N THR A 359 3.41 8.15 -9.98
CA THR A 359 3.42 7.26 -11.14
C THR A 359 2.33 6.18 -11.07
N GLY A 360 2.10 5.60 -9.88
CA GLY A 360 1.13 4.51 -9.69
C GLY A 360 -0.34 4.92 -9.85
N LEU A 361 -0.63 6.22 -9.98
CA LEU A 361 -1.97 6.73 -10.23
C LEU A 361 -2.17 7.25 -11.67
N LEU A 362 -1.21 7.00 -12.56
CA LEU A 362 -1.36 7.30 -13.98
C LEU A 362 -2.32 6.32 -14.64
N THR A 363 -3.14 6.84 -15.56
CA THR A 363 -4.02 6.04 -16.40
C THR A 363 -3.36 5.69 -17.73
N GLY A 364 -3.80 4.60 -18.36
CA GLY A 364 -3.35 4.27 -19.71
C GLY A 364 -3.75 5.38 -20.69
N THR A 365 -4.92 6.00 -20.51
CA THR A 365 -5.37 7.16 -21.29
C THR A 365 -4.40 8.35 -21.20
N ASP A 366 -3.95 8.72 -19.99
CA ASP A 366 -2.98 9.81 -19.80
C ASP A 366 -1.63 9.49 -20.46
N ILE A 367 -1.18 8.24 -20.35
CA ILE A 367 0.06 7.75 -20.96
C ILE A 367 -0.04 7.86 -22.49
N ILE A 368 -1.07 7.25 -23.09
CA ILE A 368 -1.27 7.23 -24.55
C ILE A 368 -1.33 8.66 -25.11
N THR A 369 -2.17 9.52 -24.52
CA THR A 369 -2.42 10.87 -25.03
C THR A 369 -1.14 11.72 -25.05
N GLN A 370 -0.22 11.50 -24.12
CA GLN A 370 1.01 12.28 -24.00
C GLN A 370 2.19 11.71 -24.77
N LEU A 371 2.21 10.39 -25.00
CA LEU A 371 3.31 9.71 -25.67
C LEU A 371 3.08 9.47 -27.17
N ALA A 372 1.85 9.27 -27.63
CA ALA A 372 1.56 8.86 -29.03
C ALA A 372 2.04 9.84 -30.12
N SER A 373 2.36 11.08 -29.78
CA SER A 373 2.88 12.10 -30.71
C SER A 373 4.37 12.40 -30.55
N LYS A 374 5.07 11.63 -29.71
CA LYS A 374 6.49 11.84 -29.38
C LYS A 374 7.37 10.88 -30.18
N ASN A 375 8.64 11.25 -30.32
CA ASN A 375 9.67 10.30 -30.75
C ASN A 375 10.11 9.52 -29.51
N LEU A 376 9.69 8.25 -29.42
CA LEU A 376 9.85 7.41 -28.22
C LEU A 376 11.12 6.53 -28.27
N GLY A 377 11.75 6.40 -29.43
CA GLY A 377 12.85 5.48 -29.65
C GLY A 377 12.38 4.03 -29.77
N ASP A 378 13.20 3.12 -29.26
CA ASP A 378 13.06 1.67 -29.38
C ASP A 378 12.07 1.08 -28.37
N ALA A 379 11.92 1.70 -27.19
CA ALA A 379 10.98 1.28 -26.16
C ALA A 379 10.67 2.40 -25.16
N VAL A 380 9.47 2.38 -24.59
CA VAL A 380 9.08 3.15 -23.41
C VAL A 380 9.18 2.27 -22.18
N TRP A 381 9.76 2.79 -21.10
CA TRP A 381 9.91 2.11 -19.82
C TRP A 381 9.21 2.90 -18.71
N MET A 382 8.41 2.19 -17.92
CA MET A 382 7.69 2.75 -16.77
C MET A 382 7.80 1.82 -15.56
N SER A 383 7.46 2.33 -14.38
CA SER A 383 7.33 1.49 -13.18
C SER A 383 6.17 0.50 -13.35
N HIS A 384 6.35 -0.74 -12.87
CA HIS A 384 5.29 -1.75 -12.85
C HIS A 384 4.03 -1.32 -12.09
N ARG A 385 4.15 -0.32 -11.22
CA ARG A 385 3.08 0.23 -10.38
C ARG A 385 1.95 0.93 -11.14
N ILE A 386 2.06 1.05 -12.46
CA ILE A 386 0.94 1.52 -13.31
C ILE A 386 -0.16 0.46 -13.50
N LEU A 387 0.08 -0.79 -13.09
CA LEU A 387 -0.86 -1.90 -13.19
C LEU A 387 -1.49 -2.28 -11.84
N ASN A 388 -2.55 -3.09 -11.86
CA ASN A 388 -3.05 -3.80 -10.67
C ASN A 388 -2.03 -4.81 -10.12
N ASP A 389 -2.35 -5.37 -8.96
CA ASP A 389 -1.57 -6.42 -8.28
C ASP A 389 -1.40 -7.69 -9.13
N GLU A 390 -2.34 -7.96 -10.05
CA GLU A 390 -2.22 -9.06 -11.02
C GLU A 390 -1.24 -8.75 -12.17
N GLY A 391 -0.83 -7.49 -12.32
CA GLY A 391 0.07 -7.04 -13.38
C GLY A 391 -0.56 -7.07 -14.78
N THR A 392 -1.88 -6.90 -14.90
CA THR A 392 -2.61 -7.07 -16.16
C THR A 392 -3.24 -5.78 -16.70
N LEU A 393 -3.71 -4.89 -15.82
CA LEU A 393 -4.57 -3.77 -16.21
C LEU A 393 -4.21 -2.47 -15.50
N THR A 394 -4.26 -1.36 -16.24
CA THR A 394 -4.23 -0.01 -15.68
C THR A 394 -5.51 0.33 -14.90
N LEU A 395 -5.55 1.53 -14.32
CA LEU A 395 -6.70 2.05 -13.56
C LEU A 395 -7.98 2.22 -14.40
N ASP A 396 -7.83 2.44 -15.70
CA ASP A 396 -8.86 2.60 -16.71
C ASP A 396 -9.05 1.35 -17.60
N ASN A 397 -8.60 0.18 -17.13
CA ASN A 397 -8.76 -1.15 -17.76
C ASN A 397 -8.08 -1.31 -19.14
N LEU A 398 -6.94 -0.68 -19.35
CA LEU A 398 -6.09 -0.93 -20.53
C LEU A 398 -4.99 -1.92 -20.19
N THR A 399 -4.66 -2.80 -21.14
CA THR A 399 -3.50 -3.69 -21.06
C THR A 399 -2.23 -2.97 -21.55
N LEU A 400 -1.06 -3.54 -21.26
CA LEU A 400 0.21 -3.04 -21.83
C LEU A 400 0.22 -3.10 -23.36
N ASP A 401 -0.41 -4.12 -23.95
CA ASP A 401 -0.53 -4.26 -25.40
C ASP A 401 -1.41 -3.16 -26.00
N ASP A 402 -2.53 -2.81 -25.35
CA ASP A 402 -3.39 -1.71 -25.79
C ASP A 402 -2.60 -0.39 -25.83
N ILE A 403 -1.81 -0.13 -24.80
CA ILE A 403 -1.00 1.09 -24.70
C ILE A 403 0.13 1.07 -25.74
N SER A 404 0.87 -0.03 -25.84
CA SER A 404 1.98 -0.20 -26.79
C SER A 404 1.53 0.02 -28.24
N ASN A 405 0.40 -0.57 -28.61
CA ASN A 405 -0.21 -0.41 -29.93
C ASN A 405 -0.66 1.03 -30.19
N ALA A 406 -1.21 1.71 -29.18
CA ALA A 406 -1.71 3.07 -29.33
C ALA A 406 -0.58 4.13 -29.43
N ILE A 407 0.58 3.87 -28.82
CA ILE A 407 1.76 4.77 -28.90
C ILE A 407 2.74 4.37 -30.01
N ASP A 408 2.49 3.28 -30.73
CA ASP A 408 3.37 2.70 -31.77
C ASP A 408 4.81 2.45 -31.27
N CYS A 409 4.94 1.97 -30.03
CA CYS A 409 6.22 1.71 -29.38
C CYS A 409 6.03 0.67 -28.25
N PRO A 410 6.94 -0.31 -28.08
CA PRO A 410 6.86 -1.27 -26.98
C PRO A 410 6.87 -0.57 -25.62
N LEU A 411 5.85 -0.80 -24.80
CA LEU A 411 5.83 -0.40 -23.39
C LEU A 411 6.34 -1.56 -22.52
N GLN A 412 7.43 -1.31 -21.81
CA GLN A 412 8.08 -2.25 -20.90
C GLN A 412 7.97 -1.75 -19.45
N LEU A 413 7.90 -2.68 -18.51
CA LEU A 413 7.82 -2.39 -17.09
C LEU A 413 9.12 -2.75 -16.38
N SER A 414 9.50 -1.90 -15.42
CA SER A 414 10.59 -2.17 -14.50
C SER A 414 10.08 -2.46 -13.08
N ASN A 415 10.65 -3.50 -12.47
CA ASN A 415 10.47 -3.86 -11.06
C ASN A 415 11.53 -3.17 -10.19
N ASP A 416 11.67 -1.85 -10.37
CA ASP A 416 12.56 -0.96 -9.63
C ASP A 416 14.08 -1.26 -9.76
N SER A 417 14.49 -2.22 -10.60
CA SER A 417 15.90 -2.58 -10.92
C SER A 417 16.29 -2.12 -12.33
N PHE A 418 17.27 -1.22 -12.42
CA PHE A 418 17.81 -0.75 -13.70
C PHE A 418 18.82 -1.73 -14.29
N LEU A 419 19.54 -2.50 -13.45
CA LEU A 419 20.43 -3.54 -13.94
C LEU A 419 19.66 -4.61 -14.73
N THR A 420 18.50 -5.03 -14.23
CA THR A 420 17.62 -5.97 -14.93
C THR A 420 17.13 -5.40 -16.25
N LEU A 421 16.72 -4.12 -16.25
CA LEU A 421 16.32 -3.39 -17.47
C LEU A 421 17.44 -3.39 -18.51
N LEU A 422 18.65 -3.00 -18.12
CA LEU A 422 19.80 -2.91 -19.03
C LEU A 422 20.21 -4.28 -19.58
N ASN A 423 20.15 -5.34 -18.77
CA ASN A 423 20.42 -6.70 -19.22
C ASN A 423 19.41 -7.15 -20.28
N ASN A 424 18.13 -6.80 -20.12
CA ASN A 424 17.10 -7.10 -21.12
C ASN A 424 17.34 -6.37 -22.44
N LEU A 425 17.90 -5.15 -22.40
CA LEU A 425 18.29 -4.40 -23.60
C LEU A 425 19.53 -5.00 -24.30
N THR A 426 20.45 -5.64 -23.56
CA THR A 426 21.64 -6.27 -24.15
C THR A 426 21.36 -7.63 -24.82
N HIS A 427 20.20 -8.24 -24.55
CA HIS A 427 19.81 -9.56 -25.04
C HIS A 427 18.65 -9.54 -26.04
N ALA A 428 18.06 -8.37 -26.29
CA ALA A 428 17.17 -8.10 -27.42
C ALA A 428 18.01 -7.72 -28.65
#